data_AF-A0A397MEW5-F1
#
_entry.id   AF-A0A397MEW5-F1
#
_cell.length_a   1.000
_cell.length_b   1.000
_cell.length_c   1.000
_cell.angle_alpha   90.00
_cell.angle_beta   90.00
_cell.angle_gamma   90.00
#
_symmetry.space_group_name_H-M   'P 1'
#
loop_
_entity.id
_entity.type
_entity.pdbx_description
1 polymer ?
#
loop_
_entity_poly.entity_id
_entity_poly.type
_entity_poly.pdbx_seq_one_letter_code
_entity_poly.pdbx_strand_id
1 'polypeptide(L)'
;MSGSGGSYLGSAAPSSSCATLQFDTQLASPKPQVVAQLNVNDVLDVVFGAGGNQVVVALWKGAEAGGIVDPHLNQLRNCMNQNEQYVARVLQISNGQVRVRVYHI
;
A
#
# COMPACT_ATOMS: atom_id res chain seq x y z
N MET A 1 16.83 9.48 45.37
CA MET A 1 17.15 9.61 43.94
C MET A 1 17.44 8.22 43.42
N SER A 2 16.51 7.61 42.68
CA SER A 2 16.72 6.31 42.05
C SER A 2 16.28 6.44 40.59
N GLY A 3 17.25 6.78 39.75
CA GLY A 3 17.16 6.62 38.31
C GLY A 3 17.76 5.28 37.88
N SER A 4 17.57 4.98 36.60
CA SER A 4 17.99 3.78 35.83
C SER A 4 16.82 2.85 35.56
N GLY A 5 16.36 2.65 34.34
CA GLY A 5 16.85 3.05 33.03
C GLY A 5 16.06 2.21 32.04
N GLY A 6 15.37 2.86 31.09
CA GLY A 6 14.40 2.23 30.21
C GLY A 6 14.94 1.02 29.48
N SER A 7 14.23 -0.10 29.60
CA SER A 7 14.38 -1.24 28.71
C SER A 7 13.75 -0.88 27.37
N TYR A 8 14.59 -0.45 26.43
CA TYR A 8 14.31 -0.40 25.01
C TYR A 8 14.21 -1.85 24.49
N LEU A 9 13.09 -2.51 24.75
CA LEU A 9 12.73 -3.68 23.97
C LEU A 9 12.21 -3.16 22.64
N GLY A 10 13.09 -3.18 21.63
CA GLY A 10 12.77 -2.88 20.25
C GLY A 10 11.54 -3.66 19.83
N SER A 11 10.50 -2.92 19.46
CA SER A 11 9.24 -3.41 18.94
C SER A 11 9.45 -4.14 17.62
N ALA A 12 9.92 -5.39 17.66
CA ALA A 12 9.68 -6.33 16.59
C ALA A 12 8.22 -6.78 16.72
N ALA A 13 7.28 -5.92 16.28
CA ALA A 13 5.95 -6.40 16.00
C ALA A 13 6.10 -7.59 15.02
N PRO A 14 5.57 -8.76 15.34
CA PRO A 14 5.83 -9.98 14.57
C PRO A 14 5.42 -9.77 13.12
N SER A 15 6.19 -10.37 12.20
CA SER A 15 5.97 -10.44 10.75
C SER A 15 4.54 -10.83 10.35
N SER A 16 3.76 -11.42 11.27
CA SER A 16 2.31 -11.60 11.14
C SER A 16 1.58 -10.31 10.78
N SER A 17 2.02 -9.16 11.29
CA SER A 17 1.36 -7.87 11.08
C SER A 17 1.36 -7.44 9.61
N CYS A 18 2.41 -7.82 8.86
CA CYS A 18 2.54 -7.53 7.44
C CYS A 18 1.70 -8.49 6.60
N ALA A 19 1.79 -9.80 6.88
CA ALA A 19 0.99 -10.82 6.20
C ALA A 19 -0.53 -10.64 6.43
N THR A 20 -0.94 -10.09 7.58
CA THR A 20 -2.36 -9.78 7.86
C THR A 20 -2.78 -8.38 7.45
N LEU A 21 -1.85 -7.54 6.95
CA LEU A 21 -2.18 -6.17 6.55
C LEU A 21 -3.02 -6.20 5.28
N GLN A 22 -4.29 -5.89 5.44
CA GLN A 22 -5.21 -5.69 4.33
C GLN A 22 -6.14 -4.51 4.63
N PHE A 23 -6.39 -3.67 3.64
CA PHE A 23 -7.28 -2.53 3.78
C PHE A 23 -7.84 -2.09 2.43
N ASP A 24 -8.99 -1.43 2.49
CA ASP A 24 -9.66 -0.86 1.33
C ASP A 24 -9.36 0.63 1.26
N THR A 25 -8.86 1.07 0.11
CA THR A 25 -8.50 2.46 -0.12
C THR A 25 -8.96 2.89 -1.52
N GLN A 26 -8.91 4.20 -1.74
CA GLN A 26 -9.17 4.81 -3.03
C GLN A 26 -7.86 5.29 -3.63
N LEU A 27 -7.67 5.05 -4.92
CA LEU A 27 -6.51 5.61 -5.62
C LEU A 27 -6.56 7.13 -5.58
N ALA A 28 -5.46 7.73 -5.13
CA ALA A 28 -5.21 9.16 -5.20
C ALA A 28 -4.72 9.52 -6.61
N SER A 29 -5.30 10.57 -7.18
CA SER A 29 -4.99 11.02 -8.55
C SER A 29 -5.01 9.88 -9.59
N PRO A 30 -6.14 9.16 -9.73
CA PRO A 30 -6.25 8.06 -10.70
C PRO A 30 -5.97 8.56 -12.12
N LYS A 31 -5.03 7.91 -12.83
CA LYS A 31 -4.65 8.30 -14.19
C LYS A 31 -5.72 7.83 -15.17
N PRO A 32 -6.44 8.74 -15.86
CA PRO A 32 -7.60 8.38 -16.68
C PRO A 32 -7.26 7.35 -17.78
N GLN A 33 -6.05 7.44 -18.34
CA GLN A 33 -5.58 6.53 -19.39
C GLN A 33 -5.48 5.07 -18.93
N VAL A 34 -5.11 4.84 -17.66
CA VAL A 34 -5.03 3.51 -17.06
C VAL A 34 -6.39 3.08 -16.54
N VAL A 35 -7.11 3.99 -15.86
CA VAL A 35 -8.45 3.71 -15.32
C VAL A 35 -9.45 3.31 -16.41
N ALA A 36 -9.37 3.90 -17.60
CA ALA A 36 -10.21 3.51 -18.73
C ALA A 36 -9.97 2.07 -19.22
N GLN A 37 -8.85 1.45 -18.84
CA GLN A 37 -8.48 0.08 -19.22
C GLN A 37 -8.64 -0.91 -18.06
N LEU A 38 -8.79 -0.42 -16.83
CA LEU A 38 -8.98 -1.24 -15.64
C LEU A 38 -10.38 -1.84 -15.61
N ASN A 39 -10.45 -3.08 -15.14
CA ASN A 39 -11.69 -3.77 -14.85
C ASN A 39 -11.78 -4.11 -13.36
N VAL A 40 -13.01 -4.32 -12.88
CA VAL A 40 -13.23 -4.86 -11.54
C VAL A 40 -12.58 -6.24 -11.44
N ASN A 41 -11.89 -6.50 -10.33
CA ASN A 41 -11.02 -7.64 -10.07
C ASN A 41 -9.63 -7.62 -10.71
N ASP A 42 -9.27 -6.59 -11.48
CA ASP A 42 -7.88 -6.44 -11.93
C ASP A 42 -6.94 -6.30 -10.73
N VAL A 43 -5.73 -6.83 -10.85
CA VAL A 43 -4.68 -6.75 -9.83
C VAL A 43 -3.63 -5.75 -10.30
N LEU A 44 -3.27 -4.85 -9.39
CA LEU A 44 -2.23 -3.85 -9.56
C LEU A 44 -1.08 -4.16 -8.59
N ASP A 45 0.15 -3.96 -9.05
CA ASP A 45 1.33 -4.09 -8.24
C ASP A 45 1.48 -2.87 -7.33
N VAL A 46 1.81 -3.09 -6.06
CA VAL A 46 2.04 -2.00 -5.10
C VAL A 46 3.53 -1.77 -4.97
N VAL A 47 4.00 -0.59 -5.39
CA VAL A 47 5.43 -0.26 -5.42
C VAL A 47 5.69 1.13 -4.84
N PHE A 48 6.95 1.41 -4.51
CA PHE A 48 7.38 2.76 -4.19
C PHE A 48 7.41 3.62 -5.46
N GLY A 49 6.79 4.80 -5.40
CA GLY A 49 6.76 5.76 -6.49
C GLY A 49 8.08 6.52 -6.65
N ALA A 50 8.17 7.33 -7.71
CA ALA A 50 9.36 8.12 -8.04
C ALA A 50 9.74 9.18 -6.98
N GLY A 51 8.85 9.49 -6.03
CA GLY A 51 9.13 10.34 -4.86
C GLY A 51 9.91 9.65 -3.73
N GLY A 52 10.41 8.43 -3.97
CA GLY A 52 11.13 7.60 -3.00
C GLY A 52 10.19 6.78 -2.13
N ASN A 53 10.73 6.16 -1.07
CA ASN A 53 9.99 5.21 -0.22
C ASN A 53 8.79 5.83 0.51
N GLN A 54 8.54 7.15 0.35
CA GLN A 54 7.41 7.90 0.89
C GLN A 54 6.11 7.79 0.11
N VAL A 55 6.21 7.61 -1.21
CA VAL A 55 5.03 7.54 -2.07
C VAL A 55 4.82 6.08 -2.43
N VAL A 56 3.62 5.56 -2.20
CA VAL A 56 3.23 4.23 -2.65
C VAL A 56 2.27 4.41 -3.82
N VAL A 57 2.52 3.71 -4.91
CA VAL A 57 1.70 3.78 -6.12
C VAL A 57 1.24 2.39 -6.53
N ALA A 58 0.09 2.33 -7.18
CA ALA A 58 -0.42 1.12 -7.82
C ALA A 58 -0.03 1.14 -9.31
N LEU A 59 0.67 0.11 -9.76
CA LEU A 59 1.02 -0.11 -11.17
C LEU A 59 0.11 -1.17 -11.76
N TRP A 60 -0.50 -0.89 -12.90
CA TRP A 60 -1.16 -1.88 -13.72
C TRP A 60 -0.32 -2.16 -14.96
N LYS A 61 0.23 -3.37 -15.08
CA LYS A 61 1.12 -3.79 -16.19
C LYS A 61 2.29 -2.81 -16.41
N GLY A 62 2.86 -2.28 -15.33
CA GLY A 62 3.94 -1.30 -15.36
C GLY A 62 3.50 0.16 -15.58
N ALA A 63 2.22 0.43 -15.82
CA ALA A 63 1.68 1.78 -15.91
C ALA A 63 1.09 2.23 -14.56
N GLU A 64 1.47 3.41 -14.08
CA GLU A 64 0.95 3.95 -12.82
C GLU A 64 -0.54 4.28 -12.93
N ALA A 65 -1.37 3.54 -12.22
CA ALA A 65 -2.81 3.77 -12.15
C ALA A 65 -3.16 4.92 -11.19
N GLY A 66 -2.35 5.11 -10.14
CA GLY A 66 -2.52 6.19 -9.16
C GLY A 66 -1.73 5.94 -7.88
N GLY A 67 -1.76 6.91 -6.97
CA GLY A 67 -1.18 6.78 -5.64
C GLY A 67 -2.09 5.99 -4.70
N ILE A 68 -1.50 5.29 -3.73
CA ILE A 68 -2.22 4.66 -2.63
C ILE A 68 -2.11 5.60 -1.43
N VAL A 69 -3.25 5.98 -0.85
CA VAL A 69 -3.32 6.86 0.32
C VAL A 69 -4.21 6.23 1.39
N ASP A 70 -3.61 5.89 2.53
CA ASP A 70 -4.32 5.25 3.64
C ASP A 70 -3.64 5.58 4.98
N PRO A 71 -4.38 5.65 6.11
CA PRO A 71 -3.79 5.79 7.44
C PRO A 71 -2.74 4.72 7.78
N HIS A 72 -2.86 3.51 7.22
CA HIS A 72 -1.94 2.39 7.44
C HIS A 72 -0.71 2.41 6.50
N LEU A 73 -0.52 3.47 5.70
CA LEU A 73 0.62 3.59 4.78
C LEU A 73 1.97 3.43 5.49
N ASN A 74 2.12 3.96 6.71
CA ASN A 74 3.38 3.80 7.46
C ASN A 74 3.69 2.32 7.72
N GLN A 75 2.68 1.51 8.05
CA GLN A 75 2.83 0.07 8.26
C GLN A 75 3.13 -0.64 6.93
N LEU A 76 2.37 -0.34 5.88
CA LEU A 76 2.60 -0.90 4.54
C LEU A 76 4.04 -0.66 4.07
N ARG A 77 4.51 0.58 4.21
CA ARG A 77 5.86 0.98 3.82
C ARG A 77 6.92 0.25 4.64
N ASN A 78 6.73 0.10 5.95
CA ASN A 78 7.65 -0.68 6.78
C ASN A 78 7.74 -2.14 6.30
N CYS A 79 6.61 -2.77 6.00
CA CYS A 79 6.56 -4.13 5.46
C CYS A 79 7.25 -4.23 4.10
N MET A 80 6.97 -3.31 3.17
CA MET A 80 7.65 -3.28 1.87
C MET A 80 9.16 -3.07 1.97
N ASN A 81 9.65 -2.30 2.97
CA ASN A 81 11.09 -2.17 3.26
C ASN A 81 11.70 -3.44 3.86
N GLN A 82 10.88 -4.35 4.39
CA GLN A 82 11.29 -5.69 4.86
C GLN A 82 11.23 -6.74 3.74
N ASN A 83 11.12 -6.30 2.48
CA ASN A 83 10.97 -7.13 1.29
C ASN A 83 9.63 -7.89 1.19
N GLU A 84 8.61 -7.49 1.96
CA GLU A 84 7.25 -8.02 1.81
C GLU A 84 6.57 -7.45 0.56
N GLN A 85 5.79 -8.29 -0.12
CA GLN A 85 5.13 -7.92 -1.37
C GLN A 85 3.64 -7.69 -1.18
N TYR A 86 3.12 -6.68 -1.86
CA TYR A 86 1.70 -6.31 -1.79
C TYR A 86 1.15 -6.08 -3.18
N VAL A 87 -0.14 -6.37 -3.32
CA VAL A 87 -0.92 -6.07 -4.52
C VAL A 87 -2.22 -5.38 -4.13
N ALA A 88 -2.77 -4.64 -5.08
CA ALA A 88 -4.03 -3.93 -4.94
C ALA A 88 -5.03 -4.49 -5.95
N ARG A 89 -6.12 -5.10 -5.50
CA ARG A 89 -7.20 -5.58 -6.39
C ARG A 89 -8.28 -4.52 -6.53
N VAL A 90 -8.69 -4.22 -7.76
CA VAL A 90 -9.82 -3.32 -8.03
C VAL A 90 -11.11 -3.93 -7.51
N LEU A 91 -11.75 -3.23 -6.57
CA LEU A 91 -13.07 -3.60 -6.05
C LEU A 91 -14.18 -2.92 -6.85
N GLN A 92 -13.97 -1.65 -7.23
CA GLN A 92 -14.99 -0.85 -7.88
C GLN A 92 -14.36 0.30 -8.66
N ILE A 93 -14.97 0.64 -9.80
CA ILE A 93 -14.65 1.83 -10.59
C ILE A 93 -15.93 2.66 -10.72
N SER A 94 -15.90 3.93 -10.34
CA SER A 94 -17.06 4.82 -10.37
C SER A 94 -16.66 6.26 -10.65
N ASN A 95 -17.13 6.85 -11.76
CA ASN A 95 -16.88 8.25 -12.12
C ASN A 95 -15.39 8.66 -12.04
N GLY A 96 -14.49 7.81 -12.52
CA GLY A 96 -13.04 8.03 -12.46
C GLY A 96 -12.37 7.74 -11.12
N GLN A 97 -13.15 7.44 -10.07
CA GLN A 97 -12.64 6.94 -8.80
C GLN A 97 -12.45 5.42 -8.88
N VAL A 98 -11.31 4.95 -8.38
CA VAL A 98 -11.00 3.52 -8.34
C VAL A 98 -10.79 3.13 -6.89
N ARG A 99 -11.64 2.22 -6.41
CA ARG A 99 -11.52 1.64 -5.09
C ARG A 99 -10.78 0.31 -5.20
N VAL A 100 -9.74 0.15 -4.41
CA VAL A 100 -8.87 -1.02 -4.43
C VAL A 100 -8.73 -1.60 -3.02
N ARG A 101 -8.51 -2.92 -2.95
CA ARG A 101 -8.12 -3.61 -1.72
C ARG A 101 -6.64 -3.94 -1.80
N VAL A 102 -5.85 -3.40 -0.89
CA VAL A 102 -4.44 -3.74 -0.73
C VAL A 102 -4.34 -4.96 0.19
N TYR A 103 -3.54 -5.96 -0.20
CA TYR A 103 -3.27 -7.15 0.61
C TYR A 103 -1.92 -7.77 0.23
N HIS A 104 -1.36 -8.55 1.16
CA HIS A 104 -0.11 -9.28 1.01
C HIS A 104 -0.25 -10.50 0.07
N ILE A 105 0.80 -10.87 -0.66
CA ILE A 105 0.82 -12.04 -1.59
C ILE A 105 1.72 -13.19 -1.14
#